data_AF-A0A8G2BJC3-F1
#
_entry.id   AF-A0A8G2BJC3-F1
#
_cell.length_a   1.000
_cell.length_b   1.000
_cell.length_c   1.000
_cell.angle_alpha   90.00
_cell.angle_beta   90.00
_cell.angle_gamma   90.00
#
_symmetry.space_group_name_H-M   'P 1'
#
loop_
_entity.id
_entity.type
_entity.pdbx_description
1 polymer ?
#
loop_
_entity_poly.entity_id
_entity_poly.type
_entity_poly.pdbx_seq_one_letter_code
_entity_poly.pdbx_strand_id
1 'polypeptide(L)'
;MTSPLLSRSLSSRARDRVSVPDRFPTLLVAGLVGFALICMALGSAGARAAAETPQEEVYLNYQIGLQAVAKCRDVTLSHEQQQRIGERIDRLTGTAVGAGRRLFLIEEAKEIINAKGCDDPVVTSGLAAYDANLASAAQ
;
A
#
# COMPACT_ATOMS: atom_id res chain seq x y z
N MET A 1 -46.06 -51.16 1.40
CA MET A 1 -45.27 -52.24 0.79
C MET A 1 -43.80 -51.85 0.86
N THR A 2 -43.02 -52.66 1.59
CA THR A 2 -41.60 -52.97 1.34
C THR A 2 -40.62 -51.84 0.99
N SER A 3 -39.87 -51.40 1.99
CA SER A 3 -38.39 -51.40 1.92
C SER A 3 -37.93 -52.82 1.47
N PRO A 4 -36.70 -53.06 0.94
CA PRO A 4 -35.50 -52.48 1.56
C PRO A 4 -34.15 -52.58 0.79
N LEU A 5 -33.05 -52.31 1.53
CA LEU A 5 -31.74 -52.96 1.43
C LEU A 5 -30.86 -52.62 0.19
N LEU A 6 -29.54 -52.40 0.26
CA LEU A 6 -28.52 -52.79 1.24
C LEU A 6 -27.18 -52.13 0.86
N SER A 7 -26.41 -51.81 1.91
CA SER A 7 -24.98 -52.15 2.07
C SER A 7 -23.91 -51.42 1.26
N ARG A 8 -22.73 -51.11 1.82
CA ARG A 8 -22.16 -51.46 3.14
C ARG A 8 -20.90 -50.62 3.40
N SER A 9 -20.77 -50.21 4.66
CA SER A 9 -19.58 -50.32 5.56
C SER A 9 -18.18 -50.03 5.01
N LEU A 10 -17.33 -49.26 5.70
CA LEU A 10 -16.73 -49.57 7.02
C LEU A 10 -16.18 -48.24 7.60
N SER A 11 -16.52 -47.83 8.82
CA SER A 11 -16.02 -48.35 10.10
C SER A 11 -14.53 -48.10 10.36
N SER A 12 -14.22 -47.08 11.16
CA SER A 12 -13.15 -47.08 12.17
C SER A 12 -13.23 -45.76 12.95
N ARG A 13 -13.78 -45.76 14.17
CA ARG A 13 -13.04 -45.55 15.45
C ARG A 13 -12.34 -44.17 15.51
N ALA A 14 -12.59 -43.29 16.46
CA ALA A 14 -13.06 -43.49 17.82
C ALA A 14 -13.67 -42.18 18.36
N ARG A 15 -14.80 -42.29 19.04
CA ARG A 15 -15.14 -41.37 20.14
C ARG A 15 -14.13 -41.66 21.24
N ASP A 16 -13.49 -40.64 21.78
CA ASP A 16 -13.18 -40.64 23.20
C ASP A 16 -13.00 -39.21 23.73
N ARG A 17 -13.95 -38.86 24.60
CA ARG A 17 -13.84 -38.00 25.79
C ARG A 17 -13.76 -36.49 25.63
N VAL A 18 -14.95 -35.92 25.74
CA VAL A 18 -15.23 -34.74 26.57
C VAL A 18 -14.50 -34.89 27.92
N SER A 19 -13.69 -33.90 28.28
CA SER A 19 -13.26 -33.65 29.66
C SER A 19 -13.36 -32.15 29.90
N VAL A 20 -14.45 -31.72 30.51
CA VAL A 20 -14.60 -30.41 31.12
C VAL A 20 -14.11 -30.53 32.56
N PRO A 21 -13.10 -29.76 33.00
CA PRO A 21 -12.93 -29.48 34.41
C PRO A 21 -13.56 -28.12 34.76
N ASP A 22 -14.71 -28.21 35.42
CA ASP A 22 -15.17 -27.28 36.44
C ASP A 22 -14.09 -27.14 37.53
N ARG A 23 -13.66 -25.90 37.80
CA ARG A 23 -13.28 -25.37 39.14
C ARG A 23 -12.55 -24.03 38.98
N PHE A 24 -13.22 -22.95 39.35
CA PHE A 24 -12.56 -21.80 39.94
C PHE A 24 -11.87 -22.26 41.24
N PRO A 25 -10.63 -21.82 41.51
CA PRO A 25 -10.49 -20.71 42.45
C PRO A 25 -9.38 -19.72 42.10
N THR A 26 -9.64 -18.47 42.49
CA THR A 26 -8.71 -17.44 42.94
C THR A 26 -7.47 -18.02 43.60
N LEU A 27 -6.26 -17.71 43.10
CA LEU A 27 -5.03 -17.55 43.89
C LEU A 27 -3.89 -17.01 43.00
N LEU A 28 -3.42 -15.82 43.39
CA LEU A 28 -2.07 -15.27 43.23
C LEU A 28 -1.02 -16.18 42.58
N VAL A 29 -0.61 -15.86 41.36
CA VAL A 29 0.78 -16.06 40.92
C VAL A 29 1.21 -14.82 40.14
N ALA A 30 1.93 -13.95 40.83
CA ALA A 30 2.80 -12.97 40.20
C ALA A 30 3.87 -13.70 39.39
N GLY A 31 4.14 -13.23 38.16
CA GLY A 31 5.35 -13.62 37.43
C GLY A 31 5.15 -13.80 35.93
N LEU A 32 5.64 -12.81 35.17
CA LEU A 32 6.30 -12.97 33.86
C LEU A 32 5.57 -13.82 32.81
N VAL A 33 4.76 -13.22 31.95
CA VAL A 33 4.89 -13.24 30.47
C VAL A 33 3.90 -12.18 29.93
N GLY A 34 4.31 -10.92 29.95
CA GLY A 34 3.74 -9.93 29.02
C GLY A 34 4.32 -10.19 27.64
N PHE A 35 3.60 -9.85 26.58
CA PHE A 35 4.07 -9.76 25.18
C PHE A 35 3.91 -11.02 24.29
N ALA A 36 2.69 -11.48 24.00
CA ALA A 36 2.52 -12.49 22.93
C ALA A 36 1.15 -12.60 22.23
N LEU A 37 0.22 -11.63 22.33
CA LEU A 37 -1.14 -11.81 21.76
C LEU A 37 -1.71 -10.55 21.07
N ILE A 38 -0.95 -9.91 20.17
CA ILE A 38 -1.48 -8.91 19.21
C ILE A 38 -0.80 -9.08 17.84
N CYS A 39 -0.84 -10.28 17.25
CA CYS A 39 -0.30 -10.50 15.88
C CYS A 39 -1.26 -11.19 14.91
N MET A 40 -2.52 -11.46 15.27
CA MET A 40 -3.48 -12.13 14.37
C MET A 40 -4.65 -11.22 14.00
N ALA A 41 -4.39 -10.16 13.24
CA ALA A 41 -5.47 -9.44 12.53
C ALA A 41 -5.00 -8.53 11.38
N LEU A 42 -3.74 -8.56 10.92
CA LEU A 42 -3.41 -7.86 9.67
C LEU A 42 -3.72 -8.77 8.50
N GLY A 43 -4.93 -8.57 7.99
CA GLY A 43 -5.43 -9.17 6.78
C GLY A 43 -4.41 -9.06 5.65
N SER A 44 -4.34 -10.15 4.90
CA SER A 44 -3.80 -10.22 3.55
C SER A 44 -4.45 -9.16 2.66
N ALA A 45 -3.94 -7.92 2.71
CA ALA A 45 -4.05 -6.97 1.63
C ALA A 45 -3.11 -7.47 0.53
N GLY A 46 -3.64 -8.31 -0.35
CA GLY A 46 -3.00 -8.67 -1.59
C GLY A 46 -2.91 -7.44 -2.49
N ALA A 47 -1.92 -6.58 -2.24
CA ALA A 47 -1.42 -5.69 -3.27
C ALA A 47 -0.63 -6.57 -4.23
N ARG A 48 -1.29 -7.00 -5.31
CA ARG A 48 -0.54 -7.37 -6.51
C ARG A 48 0.08 -6.08 -7.02
N ALA A 49 1.31 -5.80 -6.62
CA ALA A 49 2.12 -4.78 -7.25
C ALA A 49 2.19 -5.14 -8.74
N ALA A 50 1.40 -4.46 -9.57
CA ALA A 50 1.59 -4.51 -11.00
C ALA A 50 3.04 -4.06 -11.26
N ALA A 51 3.76 -4.80 -12.10
CA ALA A 51 5.13 -4.44 -12.45
C ALA A 51 5.12 -3.02 -13.03
N GLU A 52 5.87 -2.13 -12.40
CA GLU A 52 5.97 -0.74 -12.83
C GLU A 52 6.67 -0.68 -14.18
N THR A 53 6.08 0.05 -15.14
CA THR A 53 6.69 0.23 -16.46
C THR A 53 7.71 1.36 -16.43
N PRO A 54 8.70 1.41 -17.33
CA PRO A 54 9.65 2.52 -17.39
C PRO A 54 8.97 3.89 -17.52
N GLN A 55 7.82 3.95 -18.20
CA GLN A 55 7.06 5.20 -18.34
C GLN A 55 6.34 5.59 -17.04
N GLU A 56 5.90 4.62 -16.25
CA GLU A 56 5.33 4.86 -14.92
C GLU A 56 6.38 5.38 -13.95
N GLU A 57 7.60 4.84 -13.99
CA GLU A 57 8.72 5.31 -13.15
C GLU A 57 9.08 6.77 -13.48
N VAL A 58 9.14 7.12 -14.78
CA VAL A 58 9.39 8.51 -15.21
C VAL A 58 8.25 9.43 -14.76
N TYR A 59 6.99 8.99 -14.91
CA TYR A 59 5.82 9.75 -14.46
C TYR A 59 5.86 9.96 -12.94
N LEU A 60 6.14 8.91 -12.17
CA LEU A 60 6.26 8.94 -10.72
C LEU A 60 7.35 9.92 -10.29
N ASN A 61 8.53 9.88 -10.92
CA ASN A 61 9.62 10.79 -10.59
C ASN A 61 9.24 12.28 -10.79
N TYR A 62 8.50 12.60 -11.85
CA TYR A 62 7.96 13.95 -12.04
C TYR A 62 6.92 14.34 -10.98
N GLN A 63 6.06 13.40 -10.58
CA GLN A 63 5.09 13.64 -9.51
C GLN A 63 5.78 13.84 -8.16
N ILE A 64 6.84 13.07 -7.86
CA ILE A 64 7.68 13.28 -6.67
C ILE A 64 8.23 14.70 -6.69
N GLY A 65 8.81 15.14 -7.81
CA GLY A 65 9.30 16.52 -7.95
C GLY A 65 8.22 17.57 -7.70
N LEU A 66 7.05 17.43 -8.33
CA LEU A 66 5.94 18.36 -8.18
C LEU A 66 5.44 18.45 -6.73
N GLN A 67 5.21 17.32 -6.07
CA GLN A 67 4.77 17.27 -4.68
C GLN A 67 5.86 17.76 -3.72
N ALA A 68 7.13 17.49 -4.04
CA ALA A 68 8.26 17.93 -3.22
C ALA A 68 8.46 19.44 -3.29
N VAL A 69 8.21 20.08 -4.44
CA VAL A 69 8.25 21.54 -4.53
C VAL A 69 7.20 22.18 -3.61
N ALA A 70 5.99 21.63 -3.58
CA ALA A 70 4.95 22.11 -2.68
C ALA A 70 5.33 21.92 -1.20
N LYS A 71 5.84 20.74 -0.84
CA LYS A 71 6.10 20.41 0.56
C LYS A 71 7.44 20.90 1.11
N CYS A 72 8.52 20.79 0.33
CA CYS A 72 9.89 21.05 0.77
C CYS A 72 10.36 22.48 0.47
N ARG A 73 9.72 23.17 -0.47
CA ARG A 73 10.06 24.56 -0.84
C ARG A 73 8.93 25.56 -0.57
N ASP A 74 7.82 25.10 0.03
CA ASP A 74 6.64 25.90 0.36
C ASP A 74 6.06 26.68 -0.85
N VAL A 75 6.15 26.09 -2.04
CA VAL A 75 5.65 26.71 -3.27
C VAL A 75 4.20 26.28 -3.49
N THR A 76 3.30 27.26 -3.54
CA THR A 76 1.91 27.02 -3.95
C THR A 76 1.74 27.31 -5.43
N LEU A 77 1.30 26.32 -6.19
CA LEU A 77 0.99 26.46 -7.61
C LEU A 77 -0.51 26.70 -7.80
N SER A 78 -0.87 27.71 -8.58
CA SER A 78 -2.26 27.94 -9.02
C SER A 78 -2.76 26.77 -9.89
N HIS A 79 -4.08 26.67 -10.02
CA HIS A 79 -4.70 25.65 -10.87
C HIS A 79 -4.20 25.72 -12.32
N GLU A 80 -4.02 26.93 -12.86
CA GLU A 80 -3.51 27.12 -14.22
C GLU A 80 -2.07 26.62 -14.37
N GLN A 81 -1.19 26.94 -13.41
CA GLN A 81 0.18 26.43 -13.38
C GLN A 81 0.21 24.90 -13.27
N GLN A 82 -0.63 24.31 -12.42
CA GLN A 82 -0.75 22.86 -12.29
C GLN A 82 -1.21 22.20 -13.61
N GLN A 83 -2.16 22.81 -14.32
CA GLN A 83 -2.58 22.32 -15.64
C GLN A 83 -1.44 22.37 -16.66
N ARG A 84 -0.71 23.50 -16.75
CA ARG A 84 0.46 23.62 -17.65
C ARG A 84 1.55 22.58 -17.34
N ILE A 85 1.80 22.33 -16.06
CA ILE A 85 2.75 21.30 -15.63
C ILE A 85 2.23 19.91 -16.00
N GLY A 86 0.95 19.62 -15.77
CA GLY A 86 0.32 18.35 -16.16
C GLY A 86 0.48 18.07 -17.65
N GLU A 87 0.18 19.05 -18.50
CA GLU A 87 0.39 18.95 -19.95
C GLU A 87 1.87 18.77 -20.32
N ARG A 88 2.78 19.40 -19.57
CA ARG A 88 4.22 19.23 -19.78
C ARG A 88 4.67 17.81 -19.43
N ILE A 89 4.19 17.25 -18.32
CA ILE A 89 4.46 15.86 -17.94
C ILE A 89 3.93 14.92 -19.02
N ASP A 90 2.71 15.15 -19.52
CA ASP A 90 2.11 14.34 -20.58
C ASP A 90 2.98 14.32 -21.85
N ARG A 91 3.53 15.47 -22.25
CA ARG A 91 4.46 15.53 -23.39
C ARG A 91 5.78 14.80 -23.11
N LEU A 92 6.29 14.85 -21.89
CA LEU A 92 7.54 14.22 -21.49
C LEU A 92 7.42 12.69 -21.36
N THR A 93 6.27 12.20 -20.89
CA THR A 93 6.01 10.76 -20.69
C THR A 93 5.38 10.08 -21.91
N GLY A 94 4.85 10.85 -22.86
CA GLY A 94 4.03 10.32 -23.96
C GLY A 94 2.69 9.77 -23.48
N THR A 95 2.12 8.79 -24.20
CA THR A 95 0.74 8.26 -23.97
C THR A 95 0.67 6.85 -23.34
N ALA A 96 1.62 6.45 -22.48
CA ALA A 96 1.67 5.07 -21.97
C ALA A 96 1.01 4.84 -20.58
N VAL A 97 0.78 5.87 -19.77
CA VAL A 97 0.22 5.70 -18.41
C VAL A 97 -1.28 5.95 -18.41
N GLY A 98 -2.08 4.91 -18.17
CA GLY A 98 -3.54 5.00 -18.09
C GLY A 98 -4.02 5.85 -16.92
N ALA A 99 -5.19 6.51 -17.05
CA ALA A 99 -5.70 7.47 -16.07
C ALA A 99 -5.79 6.92 -14.64
N GLY A 100 -6.28 5.68 -14.46
CA GLY A 100 -6.33 5.05 -13.13
C GLY A 100 -4.95 4.83 -12.51
N ARG A 101 -3.96 4.46 -13.33
CA ARG A 101 -2.58 4.28 -12.87
C ARG A 101 -1.91 5.61 -12.54
N ARG A 102 -2.21 6.68 -13.28
CA ARG A 102 -1.74 8.05 -12.96
C ARG A 102 -2.18 8.48 -11.57
N LEU A 103 -3.45 8.26 -11.22
CA LEU A 103 -3.97 8.58 -9.89
C LEU A 103 -3.22 7.83 -8.79
N PHE A 104 -2.96 6.54 -9.01
CA PHE A 104 -2.17 5.74 -8.07
C PHE A 104 -0.75 6.31 -7.89
N LEU A 105 -0.04 6.63 -8.97
CA LEU A 105 1.33 7.15 -8.92
C LEU A 105 1.41 8.55 -8.29
N ILE A 106 0.37 9.38 -8.44
CA ILE A 106 0.29 10.67 -7.76
C ILE A 106 0.19 10.48 -6.24
N GLU A 107 -0.63 9.53 -5.78
CA GLU A 107 -0.72 9.23 -4.34
C GLU A 107 0.56 8.59 -3.82
N GLU A 108 1.17 7.68 -4.59
CA GLU A 108 2.48 7.10 -4.26
C GLU A 108 3.57 8.17 -4.11
N ALA A 109 3.62 9.17 -5.00
CA ALA A 109 4.56 10.28 -4.87
C ALA A 109 4.39 11.04 -3.54
N LYS A 110 3.15 11.28 -3.12
CA LYS A 110 2.85 11.91 -1.82
C LYS A 110 3.32 11.03 -0.66
N GLU A 111 3.04 9.73 -0.72
CA GLU A 111 3.47 8.76 0.29
C GLU A 111 5.00 8.73 0.42
N ILE A 112 5.73 8.70 -0.69
CA ILE A 112 7.20 8.71 -0.72
C ILE A 112 7.75 9.93 0.02
N ILE A 113 7.26 11.13 -0.29
CA ILE A 113 7.76 12.36 0.34
C ILE A 113 7.33 12.45 1.81
N ASN A 114 6.16 11.91 2.16
CA ASN A 114 5.70 11.83 3.54
C ASN A 114 6.53 10.87 4.38
N ALA A 115 6.93 9.73 3.82
CA ALA A 115 7.69 8.71 4.53
C ALA A 115 9.19 9.04 4.61
N LYS A 116 9.78 9.55 3.53
CA LYS A 116 11.24 9.70 3.41
C LYS A 116 11.77 11.09 3.77
N GLY A 117 10.95 12.13 3.61
CA GLY A 117 11.37 13.51 3.86
C GLY A 117 12.16 14.15 2.72
N CYS A 118 12.47 15.43 2.87
CA CYS A 118 12.97 16.28 1.79
C CYS A 118 14.42 16.00 1.36
N ASP A 119 15.24 15.47 2.27
CA ASP A 119 16.67 15.22 2.02
C ASP A 119 16.93 13.82 1.43
N ASP A 120 15.89 13.00 1.25
CA ASP A 120 16.05 11.66 0.71
C ASP A 120 16.54 11.70 -0.76
N PRO A 121 17.45 10.79 -1.17
CA PRO A 121 17.95 10.73 -2.55
C PRO A 121 16.85 10.65 -3.62
N VAL A 122 15.74 9.97 -3.33
CA VAL A 122 14.62 9.87 -4.27
C VAL A 122 13.90 11.21 -4.41
N VAL A 123 13.69 11.91 -3.29
CA VAL A 123 13.00 13.21 -3.29
C VAL A 123 13.87 14.30 -3.91
N THR A 124 15.17 14.31 -3.62
CA THR A 124 16.14 15.23 -4.23
C THR A 124 16.30 14.99 -5.74
N SER A 125 16.30 13.72 -6.18
CA SER A 125 16.26 13.38 -7.61
C SER A 125 14.97 13.87 -8.29
N GLY A 126 13.81 13.69 -7.65
CA GLY A 126 12.54 14.22 -8.15
C GLY A 126 12.53 15.75 -8.25
N LEU A 127 13.06 16.44 -7.24
CA LEU A 127 13.23 17.90 -7.27
C LEU A 127 14.13 18.35 -8.42
N ALA A 128 15.24 17.67 -8.66
CA ALA A 128 16.12 17.95 -9.79
C ALA A 128 15.41 17.74 -11.14
N ALA A 129 14.60 16.68 -11.26
CA ALA A 129 13.79 16.43 -12.45
C ALA A 129 12.74 17.52 -12.69
N TYR A 130 12.11 18.03 -11.61
CA TYR A 130 11.20 19.18 -11.68
C TYR A 130 11.92 20.42 -12.18
N ASP A 131 13.08 20.77 -11.60
CA ASP A 131 13.83 21.98 -11.96
C ASP A 131 14.26 21.95 -13.42
N ALA A 132 14.73 20.79 -13.89
CA ALA A 132 15.20 20.62 -15.26
C ALA A 132 14.07 20.68 -16.30
N ASN A 133 12.86 20.22 -15.98
CA ASN A 133 11.84 19.94 -16.99
C ASN A 133 10.51 20.66 -16.80
N LEU A 134 10.15 21.02 -15.58
CA LEU A 134 8.81 21.46 -15.20
C LEU A 134 8.77 22.91 -14.68
N ALA A 135 9.84 23.42 -14.07
CA ALA A 135 9.85 24.75 -13.46
C ALA A 135 9.48 25.88 -14.45
N SER A 136 9.83 25.75 -15.73
CA SER A 136 9.43 26.72 -16.76
C SER A 136 7.93 26.76 -17.04
N ALA A 137 7.20 25.67 -16.83
CA ALA A 137 5.74 25.62 -16.99
C ALA A 137 5.00 26.24 -15.79
N ALA A 138 5.70 26.41 -14.66
CA ALA A 138 5.20 27.04 -13.46
C ALA A 138 5.33 28.58 -13.47
N GLN A 139 5.97 29.16 -14.49
CA GLN A 139 6.13 30.59 -14.67
C GLN A 139 4.89 31.22 -15.31
#